data_AF-A0AAD6YA60-F1
#
_entry.id   AF-A0AAD6YA60-F1
#
_cell.length_a   1.000
_cell.length_b   1.000
_cell.length_c   1.000
_cell.angle_alpha   90.00
_cell.angle_beta   90.00
_cell.angle_gamma   90.00
#
_symmetry.space_group_name_H-M   'P 1'
#
loop_
_entity.id
_entity.type
_entity.pdbx_description
1 polymer ?
#
loop_
_entity_poly.entity_id
_entity_poly.type
_entity_poly.pdbx_seq_one_letter_code
_entity_poly.pdbx_strand_id
1 'polypeptide(L)'
;MINLPTLLATEKLQPNKSNYPTFKVLIEEHAASKGLTGYLDGTITQPALITGASGTPDPTPVFSTTPSREEWTYRNGVMKSMIVTAIVDPIGLGIKRDGTARECWDSV
;
A
#
# COMPACT_ATOMS: atom_id res chain seq x y z
N MET A 1 11.82 -9.07 -4.61
CA MET A 1 11.70 -7.77 -3.93
C MET A 1 10.66 -6.93 -4.67
N ILE A 2 9.71 -6.29 -3.98
CA ILE A 2 8.73 -5.40 -4.64
C ILE A 2 9.36 -4.01 -4.81
N ASN A 3 9.56 -3.57 -6.04
CA ASN A 3 10.11 -2.23 -6.33
C ASN A 3 9.03 -1.14 -6.14
N LEU A 4 9.42 -0.02 -5.53
CA LEU A 4 8.59 1.17 -5.40
C LEU A 4 8.44 1.89 -6.76
N PRO A 5 7.32 2.58 -6.99
CA PRO A 5 7.14 3.36 -8.20
C PRO A 5 8.15 4.52 -8.26
N THR A 6 8.71 4.74 -9.43
CA THR A 6 9.53 5.92 -9.71
C THR A 6 8.64 6.94 -10.40
N LEU A 7 8.08 7.86 -9.62
CA LEU A 7 7.27 8.95 -10.13
C LEU A 7 8.12 10.21 -10.34
N LEU A 8 7.87 10.91 -11.44
CA LEU A 8 8.39 12.25 -11.68
C LEU A 8 7.85 13.21 -10.62
N ALA A 9 8.59 14.29 -10.35
CA ALA A 9 8.16 15.29 -9.36
C ALA A 9 6.77 15.87 -9.66
N THR A 10 6.41 15.98 -10.95
CA THR A 10 5.10 16.46 -11.44
C THR A 10 3.98 15.43 -11.30
N GLU A 11 4.31 14.15 -11.16
CA GLU A 11 3.36 13.05 -11.00
C GLU A 11 3.02 12.79 -9.53
N LYS A 12 3.93 13.16 -8.62
CA LYS A 12 3.66 13.13 -7.18
C LYS A 12 2.53 14.09 -6.82
N LEU A 13 1.70 13.75 -5.84
CA LEU A 13 0.61 14.61 -5.39
C LEU A 13 1.17 15.95 -4.91
N GLN A 14 0.75 17.03 -5.56
CA GLN A 14 1.18 18.38 -5.20
C GLN A 14 0.43 18.87 -3.94
N PRO A 15 0.99 19.83 -3.18
CA PRO A 15 0.34 20.34 -1.97
C PRO A 15 -1.06 20.94 -2.20
N ASN A 16 -1.31 21.50 -3.39
CA ASN A 16 -2.63 22.03 -3.77
C ASN A 16 -3.58 20.95 -4.33
N LYS A 17 -3.16 19.69 -4.38
CA LYS A 17 -3.87 18.53 -4.94
C LYS A 17 -4.35 18.71 -6.40
N SER A 18 -3.76 19.64 -7.14
CA SER A 18 -4.18 19.98 -8.52
C SER A 18 -4.06 18.81 -9.50
N ASN A 19 -3.16 17.87 -9.24
CA ASN A 19 -2.92 16.68 -10.06
C ASN A 19 -3.49 15.38 -9.45
N TYR A 20 -4.40 15.47 -8.48
CA TYR A 20 -4.93 14.30 -7.77
C TYR A 20 -5.48 13.19 -8.69
N PRO A 21 -6.27 13.47 -9.75
CA PRO A 21 -6.76 12.41 -10.65
C PRO A 21 -5.62 11.61 -11.30
N THR A 22 -4.58 12.29 -11.78
CA THR A 22 -3.41 11.65 -12.38
C THR A 22 -2.63 10.82 -11.35
N PHE A 23 -2.36 11.41 -10.18
CA PHE A 23 -1.71 10.72 -9.07
C PHE A 23 -2.48 9.45 -8.69
N LYS A 24 -3.81 9.53 -8.61
CA LYS A 24 -4.67 8.42 -8.21
C LYS A 24 -4.53 7.23 -9.16
N VAL A 25 -4.65 7.49 -10.46
CA VAL A 25 -4.50 6.46 -11.50
C VAL A 25 -3.12 5.81 -11.43
N LEU A 26 -2.05 6.59 -11.27
CA LEU A 26 -0.70 6.04 -11.20
C LEU A 26 -0.52 5.09 -10.00
N ILE A 27 -1.04 5.45 -8.83
CA ILE A 27 -0.96 4.57 -7.64
C ILE A 27 -1.78 3.30 -7.83
N GLU A 28 -2.98 3.40 -8.39
CA GLU A 28 -3.86 2.26 -8.67
C GLU A 28 -3.20 1.28 -9.67
N GLU A 29 -2.63 1.78 -10.76
CA GLU A 29 -1.91 0.96 -11.76
C GLU A 29 -0.64 0.31 -11.19
N HIS A 30 0.12 1.06 -10.38
CA HIS A 30 1.29 0.50 -9.70
C HIS A 30 0.92 -0.60 -8.70
N ALA A 31 -0.18 -0.44 -7.97
CA ALA A 31 -0.69 -1.49 -7.10
C ALA A 31 -1.17 -2.70 -7.90
N ALA A 32 -1.93 -2.48 -8.99
CA ALA A 32 -2.47 -3.53 -9.85
C ALA A 32 -1.36 -4.39 -10.47
N SER A 33 -0.32 -3.73 -11.03
CA SER A 33 0.85 -4.42 -11.61
C SER A 33 1.62 -5.32 -10.63
N LYS A 34 1.37 -5.16 -9.33
CA LYS A 34 2.03 -5.87 -8.23
C LYS A 34 1.08 -6.74 -7.41
N GLY A 35 -0.20 -6.84 -7.79
CA GLY A 35 -1.20 -7.57 -7.00
C GLY A 35 -1.44 -6.99 -5.60
N LEU A 36 -1.23 -5.68 -5.41
CA LEU A 36 -1.38 -5.00 -4.12
C LEU A 36 -2.70 -4.21 -3.99
N THR A 37 -3.57 -4.23 -5.00
CA THR A 37 -4.85 -3.51 -5.01
C THR A 37 -5.70 -3.81 -3.79
N GLY A 38 -5.70 -5.07 -3.33
CA GLY A 38 -6.45 -5.48 -2.15
C GLY A 38 -6.04 -4.80 -0.83
N TYR A 39 -4.83 -4.23 -0.77
CA TYR A 39 -4.38 -3.43 0.38
C TYR A 39 -4.80 -1.96 0.28
N LEU A 40 -5.04 -1.45 -0.93
CA LEU A 40 -5.60 -0.12 -1.18
C LEU A 40 -7.10 -0.08 -0.89
N ASP A 41 -7.84 -1.09 -1.36
CA ASP A 41 -9.29 -1.16 -1.16
C ASP A 41 -9.69 -1.87 0.15
N GLY A 42 -8.76 -2.52 0.84
CA GLY A 42 -9.01 -3.19 2.12
C GLY A 42 -9.64 -4.58 2.00
N THR A 43 -9.75 -5.14 0.80
CA THR A 43 -10.25 -6.51 0.59
C THR A 43 -9.27 -7.58 1.11
N ILE A 44 -7.97 -7.28 1.19
CA ILE A 44 -6.96 -8.14 1.81
C ILE A 44 -6.75 -7.68 3.27
N THR A 45 -7.50 -8.27 4.18
CA THR A 45 -7.43 -7.98 5.62
C THR A 45 -6.30 -8.74 6.31
N GLN A 46 -5.81 -8.22 7.44
CA GLN A 46 -4.78 -8.90 8.22
C GLN A 46 -5.30 -10.26 8.73
N PRO A 47 -4.58 -11.36 8.47
CA PRO A 47 -4.94 -12.67 9.02
C PRO A 47 -4.96 -12.67 10.56
N ALA A 48 -5.95 -13.35 11.14
CA ALA A 48 -6.03 -13.58 12.58
C ALA A 48 -4.83 -14.41 13.07
N LEU A 49 -4.42 -14.21 14.33
CA LEU A 49 -3.44 -15.10 14.96
C LEU A 49 -4.10 -16.45 15.19
N ILE A 50 -3.53 -17.50 14.60
CA ILE A 50 -3.89 -18.87 14.95
C ILE A 50 -2.88 -19.35 16.00
N THR A 51 -3.20 -19.14 17.27
CA THR A 51 -2.44 -19.72 18.39
C THR A 51 -2.59 -21.24 18.37
N GLY A 52 -1.54 -21.96 17.94
CA GLY A 52 -1.50 -23.43 17.93
C GLY A 52 -1.12 -24.07 16.59
N ALA A 53 -0.92 -23.28 15.53
CA ALA A 53 -0.33 -23.80 14.29
C ALA A 53 1.18 -23.99 14.47
N SER A 54 1.61 -25.23 14.62
CA SER A 54 3.02 -25.60 14.68
C SER A 54 3.61 -25.61 13.26
N GLY A 55 4.16 -24.48 12.82
CA GLY A 55 4.87 -24.37 11.54
C GLY A 55 4.81 -22.96 10.94
N THR A 56 5.89 -22.53 10.30
CA THR A 56 5.86 -21.35 9.43
C THR A 56 5.05 -21.68 8.18
N PRO A 57 4.01 -20.92 7.83
CA PRO A 57 3.26 -21.13 6.60
C PRO A 57 4.20 -21.08 5.39
N ASP A 58 3.91 -21.89 4.37
CA ASP A 58 4.62 -21.78 3.10
C ASP A 58 4.43 -20.37 2.51
N PRO A 59 5.49 -19.77 1.93
CA PRO A 59 5.39 -18.46 1.32
C PRO A 59 4.33 -18.45 0.21
N THR A 60 3.46 -17.44 0.23
CA THR A 60 2.47 -17.24 -0.82
C THR A 60 3.02 -16.32 -1.91
N PRO A 61 2.54 -16.44 -3.15
CA PRO A 61 2.84 -15.45 -4.18
C PRO A 61 2.35 -14.06 -3.78
N VAL A 62 3.01 -13.02 -4.30
CA VAL A 62 2.72 -11.62 -3.92
C VAL A 62 1.27 -11.20 -4.22
N PHE A 63 0.68 -11.77 -5.27
CA PHE A 63 -0.69 -11.56 -5.71
C PHE A 63 -1.73 -12.41 -4.97
N SER A 64 -1.31 -13.18 -3.95
CA SER A 64 -2.23 -13.94 -3.11
C SER A 64 -3.15 -13.01 -2.32
N THR A 65 -4.44 -13.32 -2.29
CA THR A 65 -5.45 -12.63 -1.49
C THR A 65 -5.51 -13.13 -0.04
N THR A 66 -4.84 -14.25 0.26
CA THR A 66 -4.78 -14.88 1.59
C THR A 66 -3.33 -15.07 2.02
N PRO A 67 -2.58 -13.98 2.26
CA PRO A 67 -1.19 -14.05 2.73
C PRO A 67 -1.09 -14.58 4.16
N SER A 68 0.10 -14.98 4.58
CA SER A 68 0.42 -15.09 6.02
C SER A 68 0.33 -13.71 6.71
N ARG A 69 0.34 -13.68 8.05
CA ARG A 69 0.36 -12.42 8.79
C ARG A 69 1.62 -11.60 8.52
N GLU A 70 2.76 -12.26 8.45
CA GLU A 70 4.07 -11.66 8.18
C GLU A 70 4.11 -11.09 6.76
N GLU A 71 3.62 -11.88 5.79
CA GLU A 71 3.49 -11.46 4.40
C GLU A 71 2.54 -10.28 4.26
N TRP A 72 1.39 -10.32 4.94
CA TRP A 72 0.43 -9.22 4.98
C TRP A 72 1.10 -7.96 5.51
N THR A 73 1.85 -8.05 6.60
CA THR A 73 2.54 -6.91 7.22
C THR A 73 3.56 -6.30 6.27
N TYR A 74 4.35 -7.13 5.60
CA TYR A 74 5.32 -6.68 4.60
C TYR A 74 4.62 -5.98 3.41
N ARG A 75 3.64 -6.63 2.79
CA ARG A 75 2.94 -6.12 1.59
C ARG A 75 2.14 -4.85 1.89
N ASN A 76 1.45 -4.80 3.03
CA ASN A 76 0.79 -3.60 3.53
C ASN A 76 1.79 -2.45 3.75
N GLY A 77 2.96 -2.74 4.34
CA GLY A 77 4.03 -1.76 4.52
C GLY A 77 4.58 -1.22 3.20
N VAL A 78 4.77 -2.10 2.21
CA VAL A 78 5.17 -1.71 0.85
C VAL A 78 4.14 -0.80 0.22
N MET A 79 2.85 -1.17 0.24
CA MET A 79 1.79 -0.35 -0.36
C MET A 79 1.69 1.03 0.32
N LYS A 80 1.76 1.06 1.66
CA LYS A 80 1.82 2.33 2.40
C LYS A 80 3.01 3.19 2.00
N SER A 81 4.19 2.58 1.82
CA SER A 81 5.38 3.30 1.36
C SER A 81 5.20 3.87 -0.06
N MET A 82 4.57 3.14 -0.98
CA MET A 82 4.25 3.64 -2.32
C MET A 82 3.38 4.90 -2.28
N ILE A 83 2.33 4.92 -1.45
CA ILE A 83 1.45 6.10 -1.29
C ILE A 83 2.26 7.28 -0.73
N VAL A 84 2.94 7.08 0.40
CA VAL A 84 3.62 8.18 1.12
C VAL A 84 4.74 8.80 0.29
N THR A 85 5.53 7.98 -0.42
CA THR A 85 6.65 8.47 -1.24
C THR A 85 6.22 9.16 -2.53
N ALA A 86 4.96 8.97 -2.93
CA ALA A 86 4.32 9.59 -4.07
C ALA A 86 3.62 10.92 -3.74
N ILE A 87 3.71 11.41 -2.50
CA ILE A 87 3.08 12.66 -2.06
C ILE A 87 4.17 13.67 -1.70
N VAL A 88 3.99 14.92 -2.15
CA VAL A 88 4.82 16.05 -1.70
C VAL A 88 4.31 16.50 -0.33
N ASP A 89 5.20 16.51 0.66
CA ASP A 89 4.88 16.85 2.05
C ASP A 89 3.66 16.09 2.64
N PRO A 90 3.78 14.76 2.81
CA PRO A 90 2.68 13.96 3.37
C PRO A 90 2.31 14.35 4.80
N ILE A 91 3.19 15.03 5.55
CA ILE A 91 2.89 15.51 6.90
C ILE A 91 2.03 16.77 6.83
N GLY A 92 2.42 17.77 6.02
CA GLY A 92 1.65 18.99 5.84
C GLY A 92 0.28 18.76 5.21
N LEU A 93 0.12 17.68 4.44
CA LEU A 93 -1.17 17.26 3.86
C LEU A 93 -2.03 16.40 4.80
N GLY A 94 -1.56 16.09 6.01
CA GLY A 94 -2.34 15.32 6.99
C GLY A 94 -2.48 13.82 6.69
N ILE A 95 -1.56 13.25 5.90
CA ILE A 95 -1.61 11.83 5.52
C ILE A 95 -1.39 10.94 6.76
N LYS A 96 -2.30 9.98 6.96
CA LYS A 96 -2.23 9.02 8.06
C LYS A 96 -1.19 7.94 7.78
N ARG A 97 -0.12 7.90 8.57
CA ARG A 97 1.05 7.00 8.35
C ARG A 97 1.22 5.91 9.40
N ASP A 98 0.50 5.99 10.52
CA ASP A 98 0.55 5.05 11.64
C ASP A 98 -0.35 3.81 11.45
N GLY A 99 -1.25 3.83 10.47
CA GLY A 99 -2.17 2.73 10.17
C GLY A 99 -1.76 1.82 9.00
N THR A 100 -2.78 1.22 8.40
CA THR A 100 -2.76 0.38 7.20
C THR A 100 -2.55 1.21 5.92
N ALA A 101 -2.23 0.54 4.81
CA ALA A 101 -2.19 1.18 3.50
C ALA A 101 -3.56 1.74 3.11
N ARG A 102 -4.65 1.05 3.48
CA ARG A 102 -6.03 1.52 3.31
C ARG A 102 -6.28 2.83 4.04
N GLU A 103 -5.95 2.89 5.33
CA GLU A 103 -6.13 4.12 6.12
C GLU A 103 -5.25 5.27 5.62
N CYS A 104 -4.05 4.96 5.12
CA CYS A 104 -3.20 5.94 4.44
C CYS A 104 -3.88 6.45 3.15
N TRP A 105 -4.42 5.56 2.33
CA TRP A 105 -5.11 5.87 1.09
C TRP A 105 -6.36 6.72 1.28
N ASP A 106 -7.19 6.39 2.28
CA ASP A 106 -8.39 7.15 2.61
C ASP A 106 -8.09 8.58 3.11
N SER A 107 -6.85 8.84 3.57
CA SER A 107 -6.42 10.16 4.03
C SER A 107 -5.83 11.07 2.95
N VAL A 108 -5.63 10.55 1.73
CA VAL A 108 -5.10 11.30 0.59
C VAL A 108 -6.16 12.23 0.00
#